data_AF-A0A537IB72-F1
#
_entry.id   AF-A0A537IB72-F1
#
_cell.length_a   1.000
_cell.length_b   1.000
_cell.length_c   1.000
_cell.angle_alpha   90.00
_cell.angle_beta   90.00
_cell.angle_gamma   90.00
#
_symmetry.space_group_name_H-M   'P 1'
#
loop_
_entity.id
_entity.type
_entity.pdbx_description
1 polymer ?
#
loop_
_entity_poly.entity_id
_entity_poly.type
_entity_poly.pdbx_seq_one_letter_code
_entity_poly.pdbx_strand_id
1 'polypeptide(L)'
;AVSFGTVQLLPDGQLIVLMADHQTTGGYPRLAHVISVHHSRLGQMKPGDQFCFRFTDQLTAEELYIKQQQHLLQLQNACKFKLEQLLDG
;
A
#
# COMPACT_ATOMS: atom_id res chain seq x y z
N ALA A 1 0.27 -3.51 19.06
CA ALA A 1 -0.24 -3.96 17.75
C ALA A 1 0.64 -3.44 16.63
N VAL A 2 0.97 -4.28 15.65
CA VAL A 2 1.61 -3.89 14.36
C VAL A 2 0.54 -3.79 13.28
N SER A 3 0.74 -2.93 12.28
CA SER A 3 -0.20 -2.71 11.18
C SER A 3 0.43 -3.01 9.82
N PHE A 4 -0.43 -3.28 8.82
CA PHE A 4 -0.04 -3.43 7.43
C PHE A 4 0.80 -2.22 6.96
N GLY A 5 1.98 -2.49 6.42
CA GLY A 5 2.96 -1.49 6.00
C GLY A 5 4.05 -1.17 7.04
N THR A 6 4.02 -1.79 8.23
CA THR A 6 5.08 -1.59 9.24
C THR A 6 6.42 -2.13 8.73
N VAL A 7 7.48 -1.34 8.83
CA VAL A 7 8.86 -1.75 8.53
C VAL A 7 9.58 -2.13 9.82
N GLN A 8 10.02 -3.38 9.92
CA GLN A 8 10.73 -3.91 11.09
C GLN A 8 12.20 -4.19 10.78
N LEU A 9 13.05 -3.99 11.78
CA LEU A 9 14.46 -4.38 11.77
C LEU A 9 14.65 -5.72 12.48
N LEU A 10 15.13 -6.73 11.76
CA LEU A 10 15.48 -8.03 12.32
C LEU A 10 16.85 -7.97 13.04
N PRO A 11 17.16 -8.94 13.93
CA PRO A 11 18.43 -8.96 14.66
C PRO A 11 19.68 -9.06 13.78
N ASP A 12 19.54 -9.59 12.56
CA ASP A 12 20.60 -9.71 11.56
C ASP A 12 20.76 -8.46 10.70
N GLY A 13 19.98 -7.40 10.97
CA GLY A 13 20.03 -6.13 10.25
C GLY A 13 19.14 -6.05 9.01
N GLN A 14 18.41 -7.12 8.66
CA GLN A 14 17.50 -7.10 7.52
C GLN A 14 16.21 -6.34 7.85
N LEU A 15 15.65 -5.68 6.83
CA LEU A 15 14.35 -5.00 6.93
C LEU A 15 13.26 -5.88 6.33
N ILE A 16 12.15 -6.02 7.05
CA ILE A 16 10.93 -6.64 6.54
C ILE A 16 9.78 -5.65 6.55
N VAL A 17 8.93 -5.70 5.52
CA VAL A 17 7.66 -4.97 5.47
C VAL A 17 6.55 -5.97 5.79
N LEU A 18 5.77 -5.66 6.83
CA LEU A 18 4.61 -6.46 7.19
C LEU A 18 3.49 -6.23 6.18
N MET A 19 3.12 -7.27 5.43
CA MET A 19 2.06 -7.24 4.43
C MET A 19 0.72 -7.73 5.00
N ALA A 20 -0.32 -7.94 4.18
CA ALA A 20 -1.69 -8.22 4.62
C ALA A 20 -1.83 -9.43 5.57
N ASP A 21 -0.94 -10.43 5.46
CA ASP A 21 -0.96 -11.65 6.28
C ASP A 21 -0.08 -11.57 7.54
N HIS A 22 0.23 -10.36 8.03
CA HIS A 22 1.15 -10.21 9.17
C HIS A 22 0.52 -10.68 10.49
N GLN A 23 1.32 -11.32 11.35
CA GLN A 23 0.91 -11.60 12.73
C GLN A 23 0.71 -10.30 13.52
N THR A 24 -0.27 -10.30 14.43
CA THR A 24 -0.69 -9.12 15.20
C THR A 24 0.30 -8.69 16.30
N THR A 25 1.27 -9.56 16.63
CA THR A 25 2.34 -9.30 17.61
C THR A 25 3.68 -9.15 16.89
N GLY A 26 4.19 -7.94 16.80
CA GLY A 26 5.53 -7.67 16.29
C GLY A 26 6.52 -7.50 17.44
N GLY A 27 7.47 -8.43 17.59
CA GLY A 27 8.52 -8.38 18.61
C GLY A 27 9.75 -7.55 18.24
N TYR A 28 9.85 -7.11 16.98
CA TYR A 28 11.01 -6.38 16.47
C TYR A 28 10.80 -4.85 16.43
N PRO A 29 11.89 -4.06 16.57
CA PRO A 29 11.85 -2.60 16.44
C PRO A 29 11.22 -2.16 15.13
N ARG A 30 10.39 -1.11 15.21
CA ARG A 30 9.73 -0.49 14.04
C ARG A 30 10.51 0.74 13.65
N LEU A 31 11.01 0.78 12.43
CA LEU A 31 11.81 1.90 11.94
C LEU A 31 10.99 2.88 11.11
N ALA A 32 9.99 2.39 10.39
CA ALA A 32 9.19 3.18 9.48
C ALA A 32 7.82 2.54 9.24
N HIS A 33 6.98 3.25 8.48
CA HIS A 33 5.69 2.75 8.01
C HIS A 33 5.49 3.18 6.56
N VAL A 34 5.15 2.22 5.70
CA VAL A 34 4.85 2.47 4.29
C VAL A 34 3.44 3.02 4.19
N ILE A 35 3.28 4.16 3.53
CA ILE A 35 1.97 4.77 3.29
C ILE A 35 1.03 3.82 2.53
N SER A 36 -0.25 3.84 2.88
CA SER A 36 -1.27 2.90 2.38
C SER A 36 -1.36 2.84 0.87
N VAL A 37 -1.22 3.97 0.19
CA VAL A 37 -1.31 4.06 -1.27
C VAL A 37 -0.28 3.23 -2.02
N HIS A 38 0.84 2.86 -1.38
CA HIS A 38 1.91 2.07 -1.97
C HIS A 38 1.86 0.59 -1.61
N HIS A 39 0.92 0.16 -0.75
CA HIS A 39 0.80 -1.24 -0.34
C HIS A 39 0.55 -2.18 -1.52
N SER A 40 -0.34 -1.81 -2.45
CA SER A 40 -0.62 -2.60 -3.65
C SER A 40 0.59 -2.76 -4.56
N ARG A 41 1.42 -1.71 -4.66
CA ARG A 41 2.66 -1.74 -5.44
C ARG A 41 3.66 -2.74 -4.85
N LEU A 42 3.82 -2.75 -3.53
CA LEU A 42 4.65 -3.74 -2.84
C LEU A 42 4.10 -5.16 -3.01
N GLY A 43 2.79 -5.35 -2.93
CA GLY A 43 2.15 -6.65 -3.13
C GLY A 43 2.29 -7.24 -4.53
N GLN A 44 2.60 -6.42 -5.53
CA GLN A 44 2.84 -6.85 -6.92
C GLN A 44 4.31 -7.14 -7.23
N MET A 45 5.24 -6.89 -6.29
CA MET A 45 6.67 -7.14 -6.48
C MET A 45 6.98 -8.63 -6.47
N LYS A 46 7.95 -9.03 -7.31
CA LYS A 46 8.49 -10.38 -7.37
C LYS A 46 9.77 -10.50 -6.55
N PRO A 47 10.16 -11.71 -6.12
CA PRO A 47 11.47 -11.95 -5.53
C PRO A 47 12.59 -11.43 -6.45
N GLY A 48 13.49 -10.61 -5.89
CA GLY A 48 14.59 -10.00 -6.64
C GLY A 48 14.28 -8.61 -7.22
N ASP A 49 13.02 -8.15 -7.21
CA ASP A 49 12.71 -6.78 -7.60
C ASP A 49 13.36 -5.79 -6.63
N GLN A 50 13.95 -4.73 -7.19
CA GLN A 50 14.63 -3.70 -6.41
C GLN A 50 13.73 -2.48 -6.21
N PHE A 51 13.81 -1.89 -5.02
CA PHE A 51 13.15 -0.63 -4.70
C PHE A 51 13.91 0.11 -3.60
N CYS A 52 13.64 1.40 -3.47
CA CYS A 52 14.21 2.25 -2.43
C CYS A 52 13.09 2.97 -1.68
N PHE A 53 13.31 3.22 -0.39
CA PHE A 53 12.41 4.07 0.40
C PHE A 53 12.71 5.55 0.17
N ARG A 54 11.66 6.36 0.16
CA ARG A 54 11.74 7.81 0.21
C ARG A 54 10.94 8.30 1.41
N PHE A 55 11.54 9.13 2.25
CA PHE A 55 10.82 9.77 3.35
C PHE A 55 9.76 10.72 2.82
N THR A 56 8.63 10.74 3.51
CA THR A 56 7.50 11.63 3.26
C THR A 56 6.94 12.08 4.59
N ASP A 57 6.28 13.23 4.61
CA ASP A 57 5.49 13.66 5.76
C ASP A 57 4.06 13.13 5.67
N GLN A 58 3.31 13.33 6.77
CA GLN A 58 1.93 12.90 6.89
C GLN A 58 1.00 13.63 5.92
N LEU A 59 1.21 14.94 5.71
CA LEU A 59 0.38 15.75 4.81
C LEU A 59 0.42 15.20 3.39
N THR A 60 1.63 14.96 2.87
CA THR A 60 1.83 14.37 1.54
C THR A 60 1.22 12.97 1.45
N ALA A 61 1.33 12.16 2.52
CA ALA A 61 0.73 10.84 2.57
C ALA A 61 -0.81 10.89 2.46
N GLU A 62 -1.44 11.83 3.17
CA GLU A 62 -2.89 12.06 3.13
C GLU A 62 -3.34 12.59 1.76
N GLU A 63 -2.61 13.53 1.17
CA GLU A 63 -2.89 14.04 -0.18
C GLU A 63 -2.85 12.93 -1.24
N LEU A 64 -1.81 12.09 -1.20
CA LEU A 64 -1.71 10.93 -2.09
C LEU A 64 -2.86 9.95 -1.88
N TYR A 65 -3.27 9.74 -0.62
CA TYR A 65 -4.40 8.88 -0.29
C TYR A 65 -5.71 9.40 -0.89
N ILE A 66 -6.03 10.68 -0.69
CA ILE A 66 -7.22 11.31 -1.26
C ILE A 66 -7.21 11.21 -2.79
N LYS A 67 -6.06 11.49 -3.42
CA LYS A 67 -5.90 11.38 -4.87
C LYS A 67 -6.15 9.96 -5.39
N GLN A 68 -5.66 8.94 -4.69
CA GLN A 68 -5.93 7.53 -5.04
C GLN A 68 -7.42 7.21 -4.93
N GLN A 69 -8.10 7.64 -3.86
CA GLN A 69 -9.54 7.39 -3.69
C GLN A 69 -10.38 8.05 -4.79
N GLN A 70 -10.05 9.30 -5.16
CA GLN A 70 -10.71 10.00 -6.27
C GLN A 70 -10.52 9.25 -7.60
N HIS A 71 -9.30 8.77 -7.86
CA HIS A 71 -9.02 8.01 -9.08
C HIS A 71 -9.81 6.70 -9.14
N LEU A 72 -9.88 5.96 -8.03
CA LEU A 72 -10.66 4.72 -7.96
C LEU A 72 -12.16 4.97 -8.18
N LEU A 73 -12.71 6.05 -7.63
CA LEU A 73 -14.10 6.44 -7.85
C LEU A 73 -14.37 6.76 -9.33
N GLN A 74 -13.45 7.47 -10.00
CA GLN A 74 -13.55 7.74 -11.44
C GLN A 74 -13.56 6.46 -12.26
N LEU A 75 -12.66 5.51 -11.96
CA LEU A 75 -12.61 4.20 -12.62
C LEU A 75 -13.90 3.41 -12.39
N GLN A 76 -14.41 3.40 -11.15
CA GLN A 76 -15.68 2.72 -10.82
C GLN A 76 -16.84 3.28 -11.64
N ASN A 77 -16.98 4.60 -11.71
CA ASN A 77 -18.03 5.26 -12.49
C ASN A 77 -17.92 4.95 -13.99
N ALA A 78 -16.69 4.98 -14.53
CA ALA A 78 -16.44 4.64 -15.93
C ALA A 78 -16.80 3.18 -16.24
N CYS A 79 -16.39 2.24 -15.37
CA CYS A 79 -16.75 0.82 -15.51
C CYS A 79 -18.27 0.61 -15.43
N LYS A 80 -18.95 1.29 -14.50
CA LYS A 80 -20.41 1.21 -14.36
C LYS A 80 -21.12 1.70 -15.62
N PHE A 81 -20.76 2.88 -16.11
CA PHE A 81 -21.35 3.43 -17.34
C PHE A 81 -21.11 2.51 -18.54
N LYS A 82 -19.90 1.95 -18.67
CA LYS A 82 -19.59 1.02 -19.76
C LYS A 82 -20.40 -0.28 -19.65
N LEU A 83 -20.62 -0.77 -18.45
CA LEU A 83 -21.42 -1.97 -18.21
C LEU A 83 -22.90 -1.75 -18.55
N GLU A 84 -23.48 -0.61 -18.16
CA GLU A 84 -24.87 -0.24 -18.49
C GLU A 84 -25.06 -0.20 -20.02
N GLN A 85 -24.14 0.44 -20.75
CA GLN A 85 -24.17 0.44 -22.22
C GLN A 85 -24.11 -0.95 -22.87
N LEU A 86 -23.47 -1.92 -22.22
CA LEU A 86 -23.37 -3.30 -22.73
C LEU A 86 -24.60 -4.15 -22.39
N LEU A 87 -25.38 -3.75 -21.38
CA LEU A 87 -26.59 -4.46 -20.95
C LEU A 87 -27.85 -3.91 -21.61
N ASP A 88 -27.86 -2.63 -21.97
CA ASP A 88 -28.98 -1.94 -22.62
C ASP A 88 -28.99 -2.08 -24.17
N GLY A 89 -28.01 -2.77 -24.76
CA GLY A 89 -27.89 -3.03 -26.20
C GLY A 89 -27.91 -4.51 -26.54
#